data_AF-A0A2W0B6G6-F1
#
_entry.id   AF-A0A2W0B6G6-F1
#
_cell.length_a   1.000
_cell.length_b   1.000
_cell.length_c   1.000
_cell.angle_alpha   90.00
_cell.angle_beta   90.00
_cell.angle_gamma   90.00
#
_symmetry.space_group_name_H-M   'P 1'
#
loop_
_entity.id
_entity.type
_entity.pdbx_description
1 polymer ?
#
loop_
_entity_poly.entity_id
_entity_poly.type
_entity_poly.pdbx_seq_one_letter_code
_entity_poly.pdbx_strand_id
1 'polypeptide(L)'
;MSSLRTTLFMGLMLVASTIALAQTNTPDNPSWWNKYQYLSTHAASPNAGSSSSAAVGPNVDVSNECGPQSETYVTVNTSRPKNLAGGSNEIFRDPMRAYASFDNGASWTGVDAPLPPPLSGTNDIRFGSDPSLVFDTRGNLFYSYIVVFFGGGNGINGTELAVAKSTDGGKSFGSANFFSFSSGKDHFNDKPMITADRSLSSPLRDNIYVAWDAASGGSSSGGIRVAHSSDRGATFTVNRADDPHGPGRSIGAFLL
;
A
#
# COMPACT_ATOMS: atom_id res chain seq x y z
N MET A 1 30.32 10.94 63.95
CA MET A 1 31.38 10.65 62.95
C MET A 1 31.52 9.13 62.85
N SER A 2 30.99 8.52 61.80
CA SER A 2 31.38 7.16 61.37
C SER A 2 30.98 7.00 59.90
N SER A 3 31.97 6.95 59.01
CA SER A 3 31.78 6.60 57.61
C SER A 3 31.88 5.09 57.44
N LEU A 4 30.91 4.46 56.81
CA LEU A 4 31.08 3.14 56.22
C LEU A 4 30.58 3.18 54.78
N ARG A 5 31.47 2.82 53.86
CA ARG A 5 31.32 2.91 52.41
C ARG A 5 30.41 1.81 51.90
N THR A 6 29.37 2.14 51.15
CA THR A 6 28.57 1.19 50.37
C THR A 6 29.09 1.19 48.94
N THR A 7 29.73 0.10 48.54
CA THR A 7 30.26 -0.12 47.19
C THR A 7 29.10 -0.50 46.26
N LEU A 8 28.79 0.34 45.27
CA LEU A 8 27.81 0.07 44.22
C LEU A 8 28.51 -0.77 43.12
N PHE A 9 28.16 -2.04 42.98
CA PHE A 9 28.56 -2.85 41.83
C PHE A 9 27.72 -2.45 40.62
N MET A 10 28.28 -1.63 39.75
CA MET A 10 27.71 -1.30 38.45
C MET A 10 28.19 -2.37 37.46
N GLY A 11 27.36 -3.38 37.22
CA GLY A 11 27.63 -4.43 36.24
C GLY A 11 27.57 -3.84 34.83
N LEU A 12 28.73 -3.71 34.19
CA LEU A 12 28.87 -3.31 32.79
C LEU A 12 28.46 -4.50 31.91
N MET A 13 27.17 -4.56 31.50
CA MET A 13 26.76 -5.45 30.39
C MET A 13 27.30 -4.88 29.08
N LEU A 14 28.50 -5.30 28.69
CA LEU A 14 28.97 -5.21 27.32
C LEU A 14 28.18 -6.21 26.48
N VAL A 15 27.09 -5.76 25.86
CA VAL A 15 26.52 -6.44 24.70
C VAL A 15 27.50 -6.18 23.56
N ALA A 16 28.41 -7.13 23.30
CA ALA A 16 29.18 -7.15 22.08
C ALA A 16 28.21 -7.47 20.93
N SER A 17 27.59 -6.45 20.35
CA SER A 17 26.99 -6.57 19.03
C SER A 17 28.12 -6.84 18.04
N THR A 18 28.27 -8.10 17.64
CA THR A 18 29.14 -8.46 16.52
C THR A 18 28.64 -7.70 15.30
N ILE A 19 29.38 -6.68 14.89
CA ILE A 19 29.12 -5.96 13.64
C ILE A 19 29.40 -6.97 12.52
N ALA A 20 28.35 -7.58 11.98
CA ALA A 20 28.47 -8.23 10.69
C ALA A 20 28.79 -7.12 9.68
N LEU A 21 30.00 -7.15 9.10
CA LEU A 21 30.32 -6.32 7.94
C LEU A 21 29.42 -6.78 6.80
N ALA A 22 28.28 -6.10 6.66
CA ALA A 22 27.06 -6.64 6.06
C ALA A 22 27.03 -6.57 4.53
N GLN A 23 28.14 -6.28 3.86
CA GLN A 23 28.16 -6.09 2.40
C GLN A 23 29.39 -6.70 1.71
N THR A 24 29.18 -7.35 0.56
CA THR A 24 30.22 -7.69 -0.40
C THR A 24 30.37 -6.56 -1.42
N ASN A 25 31.57 -6.37 -1.97
CA ASN A 25 31.82 -5.50 -3.12
C ASN A 25 32.38 -6.29 -4.31
N THR A 26 31.97 -7.56 -4.45
CA THR A 26 32.45 -8.48 -5.49
C THR A 26 31.43 -8.53 -6.64
N PRO A 27 31.86 -8.50 -7.92
CA PRO A 27 30.96 -8.52 -9.07
C PRO A 27 30.02 -9.72 -9.12
N ASP A 28 30.46 -10.87 -8.60
CA ASP A 28 29.75 -12.15 -8.74
C ASP A 28 28.70 -12.39 -7.66
N ASN A 29 28.63 -11.55 -6.63
CA ASN A 29 27.70 -11.72 -5.52
C ASN A 29 26.99 -10.40 -5.18
N PRO A 30 25.66 -10.42 -4.99
CA PRO A 30 24.93 -9.21 -4.62
C PRO A 30 25.37 -8.71 -3.25
N SER A 31 25.22 -7.41 -2.99
CA SER A 31 25.70 -6.76 -1.76
C SER A 31 25.12 -7.36 -0.48
N TRP A 32 24.01 -8.08 -0.53
CA TRP A 32 23.41 -8.77 0.62
C TRP A 32 23.89 -10.22 0.82
N TRP A 33 24.74 -10.75 -0.06
CA TRP A 33 25.08 -12.17 -0.12
C TRP A 33 25.71 -12.71 1.17
N ASN A 34 26.63 -11.95 1.77
CA ASN A 34 27.23 -12.32 3.06
C ASN A 34 26.20 -12.39 4.19
N LYS A 35 25.20 -11.49 4.19
CA LYS A 35 24.10 -11.52 5.15
C LYS A 35 23.24 -12.77 4.96
N TYR A 36 22.96 -13.16 3.71
CA TYR A 36 22.24 -14.39 3.41
C TYR A 36 23.00 -15.64 3.89
N GLN A 37 24.28 -15.76 3.56
CA GLN A 37 25.11 -16.90 3.98
C GLN A 37 25.24 -17.00 5.51
N TYR A 38 25.32 -15.85 6.19
CA TYR A 38 25.33 -15.80 7.65
C TYR A 38 24.00 -16.34 8.21
N LEU A 39 22.86 -15.81 7.75
CA LEU A 39 21.54 -16.22 8.23
C LEU A 39 21.17 -17.66 7.84
N SER A 40 21.73 -18.21 6.75
CA SER A 40 21.46 -19.59 6.33
C SER A 40 22.18 -20.65 7.17
N THR A 41 23.25 -20.26 7.88
CA THR A 41 24.09 -21.16 8.68
C THR A 41 24.02 -20.90 10.18
N HIS A 42 23.42 -19.77 10.59
CA HIS A 42 23.25 -19.38 11.98
C HIS A 42 21.77 -19.39 12.35
N ALA A 43 21.45 -20.03 13.48
CA ALA A 43 20.10 -20.01 14.01
C ALA A 43 19.65 -18.58 14.35
N ALA A 44 18.33 -18.35 14.35
CA ALA A 44 17.75 -17.14 14.92
C ALA A 44 18.34 -16.88 16.32
N SER A 45 18.47 -15.60 16.70
CA SER A 45 19.06 -15.17 17.97
C SER A 45 18.60 -16.09 19.13
N PRO A 46 19.50 -16.58 19.99
CA PRO A 46 19.13 -17.45 21.12
C PRO A 46 18.20 -16.76 22.14
N ASN A 47 18.01 -15.44 22.02
CA ASN A 47 17.04 -14.64 22.79
C ASN A 47 15.74 -14.36 22.01
N ALA A 48 15.49 -15.05 20.90
CA ALA A 48 14.19 -14.98 20.25
C ALA A 48 13.14 -15.53 21.23
N GLY A 49 12.20 -14.68 21.66
CA GLY A 49 11.09 -15.11 22.51
C GLY A 49 10.30 -16.24 21.87
N SER A 50 9.54 -16.98 22.67
CA SER A 50 8.70 -18.08 22.20
C SER A 50 7.85 -17.65 21.01
N SER A 51 8.04 -18.30 19.86
CA SER A 51 7.21 -18.09 18.67
C SER A 51 6.01 -19.04 18.68
N SER A 52 4.81 -18.52 18.48
CA SER A 52 3.63 -19.32 18.14
C SER A 52 3.41 -19.30 16.64
N SER A 53 3.20 -20.47 16.02
CA SER A 53 2.73 -20.54 14.63
C SER A 53 1.22 -20.29 14.58
N ALA A 54 0.77 -19.52 13.58
CA ALA A 54 -0.66 -19.42 13.28
C ALA A 54 -1.09 -20.67 12.50
N ALA A 55 -2.17 -21.32 12.92
CA ALA A 55 -2.83 -22.31 12.09
C ALA A 55 -3.53 -21.58 10.93
N VAL A 56 -3.07 -21.80 9.71
CA VAL A 56 -3.71 -21.29 8.50
C VAL A 56 -4.62 -22.37 7.91
N GLY A 57 -5.80 -21.96 7.42
CA GLY A 57 -6.73 -22.84 6.73
C GLY A 57 -6.25 -23.22 5.32
N PRO A 58 -7.06 -23.98 4.56
CA PRO A 58 -6.79 -24.21 3.14
C PRO A 58 -6.80 -22.88 2.36
N ASN A 59 -6.16 -22.89 1.19
CA ASN A 59 -6.26 -21.77 0.26
C ASN A 59 -7.72 -21.57 -0.18
N VAL A 60 -8.14 -20.32 -0.27
CA VAL A 60 -9.45 -19.92 -0.78
C VAL A 60 -9.23 -19.21 -2.10
N ASP A 61 -9.97 -19.63 -3.13
CA ASP A 61 -10.07 -18.90 -4.38
C ASP A 61 -11.02 -17.70 -4.18
N VAL A 62 -10.44 -16.51 -4.02
CA VAL A 62 -11.17 -15.28 -3.71
C VAL A 62 -11.90 -14.75 -4.93
N SER A 63 -11.29 -14.82 -6.12
CA SER A 63 -11.89 -14.32 -7.35
C SER A 63 -12.96 -15.28 -7.84
N ASN A 64 -12.69 -16.60 -7.77
CA ASN A 64 -13.51 -17.62 -8.42
C ASN A 64 -13.73 -17.29 -9.90
N GLU A 65 -12.70 -16.71 -10.54
CA GLU A 65 -12.68 -16.31 -11.94
C GLU A 65 -11.67 -17.15 -12.73
N CYS A 66 -11.92 -17.32 -14.02
CA CYS A 66 -11.01 -18.06 -14.89
C CYS A 66 -9.73 -17.27 -15.14
N GLY A 67 -8.59 -17.94 -14.95
CA GLY A 67 -7.28 -17.37 -15.22
C GLY A 67 -6.74 -16.51 -14.07
N PRO A 68 -5.47 -16.08 -14.17
CA PRO A 68 -4.83 -15.31 -13.13
C PRO A 68 -5.42 -13.90 -12.97
N GLN A 69 -5.33 -13.40 -11.75
CA GLN A 69 -5.36 -11.98 -11.41
C GLN A 69 -3.93 -11.56 -11.05
N SER A 70 -3.59 -10.29 -11.28
CA SER A 70 -2.30 -9.72 -10.87
C SER A 70 -2.52 -8.65 -9.81
N GLU A 71 -1.45 -8.31 -9.09
CA GLU A 71 -1.37 -7.25 -8.08
C GLU A 71 -2.56 -7.23 -7.12
N THR A 72 -2.37 -7.81 -5.94
CA THR A 72 -3.45 -7.98 -4.98
C THR A 72 -3.23 -7.13 -3.75
N TYR A 73 -4.34 -6.77 -3.11
CA TYR A 73 -4.35 -6.13 -1.80
C TYR A 73 -5.44 -6.73 -0.93
N VAL A 74 -5.22 -6.77 0.38
CA VAL A 74 -6.21 -7.24 1.36
C VAL A 74 -6.15 -6.38 2.61
N THR A 75 -7.31 -6.13 3.21
CA THR A 75 -7.46 -5.34 4.43
C THR A 75 -8.58 -5.91 5.30
N VAL A 76 -8.54 -5.60 6.60
CA VAL A 76 -9.53 -6.05 7.59
C VAL A 76 -10.24 -4.86 8.20
N ASN A 77 -11.57 -4.97 8.33
CA ASN A 77 -12.34 -4.00 9.07
C ASN A 77 -12.17 -4.24 10.57
N THR A 78 -11.35 -3.44 11.26
CA THR A 78 -11.12 -3.69 12.69
C THR A 78 -12.30 -3.38 13.61
N SER A 79 -13.30 -2.64 13.13
CA SER A 79 -14.57 -2.46 13.86
C SER A 79 -15.49 -3.70 13.73
N ARG A 80 -15.29 -4.51 12.69
CA ARG A 80 -16.05 -5.72 12.38
C ARG A 80 -15.12 -6.78 11.78
N PRO A 81 -14.26 -7.45 12.56
CA PRO A 81 -13.15 -8.25 12.03
C PRO A 81 -13.51 -9.42 11.11
N LYS A 82 -14.78 -9.84 11.09
CA LYS A 82 -15.28 -10.83 10.12
C LYS A 82 -15.41 -10.25 8.71
N ASN A 83 -15.42 -8.93 8.58
CA ASN A 83 -15.47 -8.21 7.32
C ASN A 83 -14.05 -7.96 6.80
N LEU A 84 -13.70 -8.63 5.70
CA LEU A 84 -12.45 -8.46 4.98
C LEU A 84 -12.75 -7.88 3.61
N ALA A 85 -11.84 -7.05 3.10
CA ALA A 85 -11.91 -6.56 1.74
C ALA A 85 -10.60 -6.84 1.01
N GLY A 86 -10.69 -7.11 -0.28
CA GLY A 86 -9.53 -7.26 -1.14
C GLY A 86 -9.75 -6.61 -2.49
N GLY A 87 -8.70 -6.58 -3.29
CA GLY A 87 -8.77 -6.13 -4.67
C GLY A 87 -7.67 -6.73 -5.51
N SER A 88 -7.89 -6.76 -6.82
CA SER A 88 -6.90 -7.21 -7.80
C SER A 88 -7.04 -6.46 -9.13
N ASN A 89 -5.96 -6.42 -9.88
CA ASN A 89 -6.03 -6.16 -11.31
C ASN A 89 -6.78 -7.30 -12.00
N GLU A 90 -7.44 -6.98 -13.12
CA GLU A 90 -8.01 -7.97 -14.01
C GLU A 90 -7.20 -8.09 -15.30
N ILE A 91 -7.01 -9.33 -15.76
CA ILE A 91 -6.18 -9.64 -16.94
C ILE A 91 -7.03 -9.88 -18.18
N PHE A 92 -8.24 -10.43 -18.01
CA PHE A 92 -9.10 -10.87 -19.12
C PHE A 92 -10.33 -9.99 -19.32
N ARG A 93 -10.54 -8.98 -18.46
CA ARG A 93 -11.68 -8.07 -18.54
C ARG A 93 -11.38 -6.73 -17.86
N ASP A 94 -12.29 -5.79 -18.04
CA ASP A 94 -12.31 -4.48 -17.40
C ASP A 94 -13.71 -4.29 -16.76
N PRO A 95 -13.82 -3.74 -15.54
CA PRO A 95 -12.79 -3.13 -14.69
C PRO A 95 -12.10 -4.11 -13.74
N MET A 96 -11.19 -3.57 -12.91
CA MET A 96 -10.61 -4.25 -11.74
C MET A 96 -11.66 -4.79 -10.78
N ARG A 97 -11.21 -5.70 -9.91
CA ARG A 97 -12.05 -6.32 -8.91
C ARG A 97 -11.87 -5.81 -7.50
N ALA A 98 -12.99 -5.71 -6.80
CA ALA A 98 -13.08 -5.60 -5.35
C ALA A 98 -13.78 -6.82 -4.78
N TYR A 99 -13.21 -7.37 -3.71
CA TYR A 99 -13.71 -8.55 -3.04
C TYR A 99 -14.11 -8.22 -1.61
N ALA A 100 -15.17 -8.86 -1.11
CA ALA A 100 -15.61 -8.73 0.27
C ALA A 100 -15.98 -10.09 0.87
N SER A 101 -15.51 -10.34 2.09
CA SER A 101 -15.90 -11.48 2.92
C SER A 101 -16.54 -11.00 4.21
N PHE A 102 -17.51 -11.74 4.72
CA PHE A 102 -18.21 -11.43 5.98
C PHE A 102 -18.11 -12.57 7.02
N ASP A 103 -17.29 -13.57 6.75
CA ASP A 103 -17.17 -14.82 7.51
C ASP A 103 -15.71 -15.19 7.80
N ASN A 104 -14.85 -14.19 8.01
CA ASN A 104 -13.40 -14.35 8.23
C ASN A 104 -12.64 -14.94 7.03
N GLY A 105 -13.08 -14.65 5.81
CA GLY A 105 -12.41 -15.08 4.58
C GLY A 105 -12.76 -16.49 4.14
N ALA A 106 -13.79 -17.11 4.71
CA ALA A 106 -14.24 -18.45 4.31
C ALA A 106 -15.00 -18.42 2.97
N SER A 107 -15.75 -17.35 2.70
CA SER A 107 -16.36 -17.07 1.41
C SER A 107 -16.20 -15.61 1.02
N TRP A 108 -16.19 -15.35 -0.29
CA TRP A 108 -15.97 -14.04 -0.88
C TRP A 108 -17.03 -13.73 -1.93
N THR A 109 -17.37 -12.46 -2.02
CA THR A 109 -18.17 -11.88 -3.09
C THR A 109 -17.32 -10.87 -3.85
N GLY A 110 -17.56 -10.70 -5.15
CA GLY A 110 -16.80 -9.78 -5.98
C GLY A 110 -17.69 -8.78 -6.70
N VAL A 111 -17.26 -7.51 -6.70
CA VAL A 111 -17.86 -6.42 -7.47
C VAL A 111 -16.81 -5.67 -8.27
N ASP A 112 -17.29 -4.98 -9.30
CA ASP A 112 -16.46 -4.20 -10.19
C ASP A 112 -16.13 -2.84 -9.56
N ALA A 113 -14.85 -2.46 -9.59
CA ALA A 113 -14.44 -1.12 -9.20
C ALA A 113 -14.94 -0.11 -10.25
N PRO A 114 -15.45 1.07 -9.84
CA PRO A 114 -15.93 2.05 -10.80
C PRO A 114 -14.79 2.57 -11.67
N LEU A 115 -15.12 3.04 -12.88
CA LEU A 115 -14.17 3.72 -13.76
C LEU A 115 -14.76 5.08 -14.18
N PRO A 116 -13.91 6.10 -14.42
CA PRO A 116 -14.34 7.39 -14.93
C PRO A 116 -14.87 7.23 -16.37
N PRO A 117 -15.52 8.24 -16.97
CA PRO A 117 -15.74 8.24 -18.41
C PRO A 117 -14.40 8.20 -19.19
N PRO A 118 -14.38 7.69 -20.45
CA PRO A 118 -13.22 7.82 -21.32
C PRO A 118 -12.91 9.30 -21.64
N LEU A 119 -11.64 9.64 -21.91
CA LEU A 119 -11.21 11.03 -22.18
C LEU A 119 -11.76 11.57 -23.51
N SER A 120 -11.73 10.73 -24.55
CA SER A 120 -12.24 11.00 -25.90
C SER A 120 -13.29 9.95 -26.24
N GLY A 121 -14.39 10.34 -26.89
CA GLY A 121 -15.54 9.45 -27.13
C GLY A 121 -15.20 8.14 -27.86
N THR A 122 -15.98 7.09 -27.53
CA THR A 122 -16.12 5.73 -28.11
C THR A 122 -14.90 4.86 -28.40
N ASN A 123 -13.69 5.38 -28.56
CA ASN A 123 -12.50 4.59 -28.94
C ASN A 123 -11.37 4.60 -27.91
N ASP A 124 -11.49 5.37 -26.83
CA ASP A 124 -10.50 5.34 -25.75
C ASP A 124 -10.78 4.16 -24.81
N ILE A 125 -9.71 3.42 -24.49
CA ILE A 125 -9.73 2.38 -23.46
C ILE A 125 -9.28 3.03 -22.16
N ARG A 126 -9.89 2.62 -21.05
CA ARG A 126 -9.49 2.99 -19.70
C ARG A 126 -9.33 1.71 -18.90
N PHE A 127 -8.31 1.65 -18.08
CA PHE A 127 -7.95 0.46 -17.33
C PHE A 127 -7.61 0.85 -15.90
N GLY A 128 -8.21 0.17 -14.93
CA GLY A 128 -7.81 0.30 -13.53
C GLY A 128 -6.64 -0.62 -13.20
N SER A 129 -5.70 -0.17 -12.36
CA SER A 129 -4.62 -1.01 -11.82
C SER A 129 -4.25 -0.63 -10.38
N ASP A 130 -3.38 -1.43 -9.77
CA ASP A 130 -2.64 -1.11 -8.55
C ASP A 130 -3.55 -0.90 -7.34
N PRO A 131 -4.26 -1.95 -6.88
CA PRO A 131 -5.22 -1.81 -5.81
C PRO A 131 -4.53 -1.52 -4.47
N SER A 132 -5.11 -0.60 -3.70
CA SER A 132 -4.91 -0.54 -2.26
C SER A 132 -6.20 -0.21 -1.53
N LEU A 133 -6.42 -0.79 -0.35
CA LEU A 133 -7.69 -0.69 0.36
C LEU A 133 -7.50 -0.40 1.86
N VAL A 134 -8.38 0.42 2.42
CA VAL A 134 -8.40 0.67 3.87
C VAL A 134 -9.81 0.83 4.41
N PHE A 135 -10.05 0.31 5.61
CA PHE A 135 -11.23 0.66 6.40
C PHE A 135 -10.92 1.82 7.34
N ASP A 136 -11.80 2.82 7.39
CA ASP A 136 -11.79 3.82 8.48
C ASP A 136 -12.36 3.23 9.78
N THR A 137 -12.35 4.00 10.87
CA THR A 137 -12.87 3.50 12.16
C THR A 137 -14.40 3.44 12.22
N ARG A 138 -15.09 3.95 11.21
CA ARG A 138 -16.56 3.88 11.05
C ARG A 138 -16.98 2.67 10.22
N GLY A 139 -16.02 1.93 9.67
CA GLY A 139 -16.24 0.76 8.83
C GLY A 139 -16.53 1.10 7.37
N ASN A 140 -16.29 2.34 6.92
CA ASN A 140 -16.28 2.65 5.49
C ASN A 140 -15.02 2.07 4.87
N LEU A 141 -15.17 1.44 3.71
CA LEU A 141 -14.07 0.94 2.91
C LEU A 141 -13.72 1.96 1.83
N PHE A 142 -12.43 2.25 1.68
CA PHE A 142 -11.88 3.06 0.61
C PHE A 142 -10.96 2.19 -0.24
N TYR A 143 -11.19 2.20 -1.55
CA TYR A 143 -10.42 1.47 -2.54
C TYR A 143 -9.72 2.49 -3.44
N SER A 144 -8.40 2.56 -3.35
CA SER A 144 -7.54 3.36 -4.20
C SER A 144 -6.96 2.55 -5.35
N TYR A 145 -6.88 3.14 -6.54
CA TYR A 145 -6.32 2.53 -7.74
C TYR A 145 -5.89 3.63 -8.72
N ILE A 146 -5.02 3.28 -9.67
CA ILE A 146 -4.74 4.14 -10.83
C ILE A 146 -5.77 3.86 -11.92
N VAL A 147 -6.03 4.86 -12.75
CA VAL A 147 -6.71 4.69 -14.03
C VAL A 147 -5.76 5.12 -15.13
N VAL A 148 -5.52 4.25 -16.10
CA VAL A 148 -4.70 4.51 -17.29
C VAL A 148 -5.61 4.65 -18.50
N PHE A 149 -5.43 5.72 -19.25
CA PHE A 149 -6.18 5.98 -20.48
C PHE A 149 -5.32 5.70 -21.70
N PHE A 150 -5.89 4.99 -22.68
CA PHE A 150 -5.24 4.67 -23.94
C PHE A 150 -6.07 5.23 -25.10
N GLY A 151 -5.41 5.91 -26.03
CA GLY A 151 -6.04 6.36 -27.28
C GLY A 151 -6.13 5.25 -28.32
N GLY A 152 -6.88 5.48 -29.41
CA GLY A 152 -7.10 4.51 -30.49
C GLY A 152 -5.85 3.99 -31.24
N GLY A 153 -4.66 4.48 -30.91
CA GLY A 153 -3.35 3.97 -31.37
C GLY A 153 -2.55 3.21 -30.31
N ASN A 154 -3.16 2.80 -29.19
CA ASN A 154 -2.55 2.13 -28.03
C ASN A 154 -1.48 2.94 -27.28
N GLY A 155 -1.39 4.25 -27.51
CA GLY A 155 -0.57 5.15 -26.71
C GLY A 155 -1.29 5.55 -25.41
N ILE A 156 -0.52 5.70 -24.32
CA ILE A 156 -1.04 6.24 -23.06
C ILE A 156 -1.38 7.72 -23.27
N ASN A 157 -2.65 8.08 -23.10
CA ASN A 157 -3.19 9.44 -23.19
C ASN A 157 -3.23 10.15 -21.83
N GLY A 158 -3.11 9.40 -20.75
CA GLY A 158 -3.03 9.95 -19.42
C GLY A 158 -3.18 8.90 -18.33
N THR A 159 -2.96 9.34 -17.09
CA THR A 159 -3.23 8.58 -15.87
C THR A 159 -3.86 9.48 -14.84
N GLU A 160 -4.70 8.91 -14.00
CA GLU A 160 -5.24 9.59 -12.82
C GLU A 160 -5.39 8.63 -11.64
N LEU A 161 -5.70 9.20 -10.48
CA LEU A 161 -5.92 8.46 -9.25
C LEU A 161 -7.42 8.36 -9.02
N ALA A 162 -7.85 7.24 -8.47
CA ALA A 162 -9.21 7.03 -8.07
C ALA A 162 -9.28 6.56 -6.61
N VAL A 163 -10.28 7.05 -5.87
CA VAL A 163 -10.69 6.47 -4.59
C VAL A 163 -12.18 6.22 -4.61
N ALA A 164 -12.56 4.93 -4.65
CA ALA A 164 -13.94 4.49 -4.52
C ALA A 164 -14.28 4.22 -3.06
N LYS A 165 -15.52 4.55 -2.66
CA LYS A 165 -16.01 4.39 -1.29
C LYS A 165 -17.17 3.41 -1.22
N SER A 166 -17.08 2.50 -0.27
CA SER A 166 -18.15 1.60 0.11
C SER A 166 -18.55 1.82 1.57
N THR A 167 -19.86 1.82 1.83
CA THR A 167 -20.45 1.93 3.18
C THR A 167 -21.13 0.62 3.63
N ASP A 168 -21.08 -0.41 2.80
CA ASP A 168 -21.72 -1.72 3.01
C ASP A 168 -20.70 -2.87 3.16
N GLY A 169 -19.43 -2.52 3.40
CA GLY A 169 -18.35 -3.47 3.64
C GLY A 169 -17.71 -4.03 2.37
N GLY A 170 -17.87 -3.36 1.23
CA GLY A 170 -17.31 -3.78 -0.06
C GLY A 170 -18.30 -4.53 -0.95
N LYS A 171 -19.60 -4.54 -0.63
CA LYS A 171 -20.63 -5.12 -1.49
C LYS A 171 -21.00 -4.21 -2.66
N SER A 172 -20.79 -2.90 -2.51
CA SER A 172 -20.95 -1.93 -3.58
C SER A 172 -20.14 -0.66 -3.32
N PHE A 173 -19.82 0.08 -4.38
CA PHE A 173 -19.16 1.38 -4.32
C PHE A 173 -20.12 2.46 -4.81
N GLY A 174 -20.75 3.18 -3.86
CA GLY A 174 -21.77 4.18 -4.18
C GLY A 174 -21.21 5.50 -4.72
N SER A 175 -19.90 5.73 -4.60
CA SER A 175 -19.22 6.94 -5.07
C SER A 175 -17.74 6.67 -5.32
N ALA A 176 -17.16 7.39 -6.28
CA ALA A 176 -15.72 7.44 -6.49
C ALA A 176 -15.27 8.88 -6.77
N ASN A 177 -14.11 9.26 -6.26
CA ASN A 177 -13.43 10.49 -6.63
C ASN A 177 -12.27 10.17 -7.56
N PHE A 178 -12.20 10.87 -8.69
CA PHE A 178 -11.12 10.78 -9.68
C PHE A 178 -10.36 12.10 -9.66
N PHE A 179 -9.04 12.05 -9.47
CA PHE A 179 -8.23 13.25 -9.24
C PHE A 179 -6.80 13.09 -9.72
N SER A 180 -6.08 14.23 -9.76
CA SER A 180 -4.67 14.28 -10.18
C SER A 180 -4.41 13.68 -11.56
N PHE A 181 -5.32 13.97 -12.51
CA PHE A 181 -5.13 13.64 -13.90
C PHE A 181 -3.84 14.25 -14.45
N SER A 182 -3.04 13.42 -15.11
CA SER A 182 -1.87 13.79 -15.89
C SER A 182 -2.02 13.23 -17.29
N SER A 183 -1.70 14.04 -18.30
CA SER A 183 -1.62 13.60 -19.70
C SER A 183 -0.37 12.75 -20.03
N GLY A 184 0.48 12.47 -19.03
CA GLY A 184 1.76 11.78 -19.22
C GLY A 184 2.91 12.70 -19.65
N LYS A 185 2.67 13.98 -19.94
CA LYS A 185 3.71 14.95 -20.37
C LYS A 185 4.71 15.30 -19.26
N ASP A 186 4.26 15.28 -18.01
CA ASP A 186 5.03 15.67 -16.84
C ASP A 186 5.36 14.48 -15.93
N HIS A 187 4.44 13.53 -15.79
CA HIS A 187 4.63 12.26 -15.08
C HIS A 187 3.55 11.23 -15.42
N PHE A 188 3.81 9.97 -15.09
CA PHE A 188 2.85 8.87 -15.02
C PHE A 188 2.52 8.61 -13.54
N ASN A 189 1.25 8.48 -13.19
CA ASN A 189 0.86 8.13 -11.83
C ASN A 189 0.87 6.62 -11.66
N ASP A 190 1.59 6.12 -10.65
CA ASP A 190 1.75 4.69 -10.39
C ASP A 190 1.63 4.35 -8.90
N LYS A 191 1.08 3.17 -8.62
CA LYS A 191 1.07 2.52 -7.31
C LYS A 191 0.56 3.34 -6.12
N PRO A 192 -0.72 3.76 -6.12
CA PRO A 192 -1.30 4.47 -5.01
C PRO A 192 -1.48 3.56 -3.81
N MET A 193 -0.94 3.99 -2.67
CA MET A 193 -1.08 3.36 -1.37
C MET A 193 -1.97 4.21 -0.48
N ILE A 194 -3.06 3.63 0.00
CA ILE A 194 -4.03 4.30 0.85
C ILE A 194 -3.91 3.90 2.32
N THR A 195 -4.14 4.86 3.22
CA THR A 195 -4.36 4.62 4.63
C THR A 195 -5.42 5.57 5.18
N ALA A 196 -5.91 5.27 6.39
CA ALA A 196 -6.82 6.12 7.13
C ALA A 196 -6.26 6.34 8.54
N ASP A 197 -6.42 7.53 9.09
CA ASP A 197 -6.12 7.76 10.51
C ASP A 197 -7.14 7.02 11.37
N ARG A 198 -6.67 5.99 12.07
CA ARG A 198 -7.51 5.12 12.88
C ARG A 198 -7.31 5.30 14.37
N SER A 199 -6.51 6.28 14.78
CA SER A 199 -6.28 6.57 16.19
C SER A 199 -7.52 7.22 16.80
N LEU A 200 -8.06 6.62 17.86
CA LEU A 200 -9.24 7.13 18.55
C LEU A 200 -9.00 8.49 19.22
N SER A 201 -7.75 8.83 19.52
CA SER A 201 -7.36 10.11 20.13
C SER A 201 -6.89 11.15 19.13
N SER A 202 -6.80 10.82 17.84
CA SER A 202 -6.31 11.76 16.84
C SER A 202 -7.37 12.82 16.50
N PRO A 203 -7.00 14.10 16.41
CA PRO A 203 -7.89 15.13 15.86
C PRO A 203 -8.15 14.96 14.36
N LEU A 204 -7.34 14.15 13.66
CA LEU A 204 -7.45 13.83 12.23
C LEU A 204 -8.11 12.47 11.98
N ARG A 205 -8.68 11.85 13.02
CA ARG A 205 -9.34 10.54 12.92
C ARG A 205 -10.32 10.48 11.74
N ASP A 206 -10.23 9.38 11.01
CA ASP A 206 -10.96 9.06 9.77
C ASP A 206 -10.59 9.95 8.56
N ASN A 207 -9.54 10.78 8.64
CA ASN A 207 -8.93 11.35 7.44
C ASN A 207 -8.30 10.24 6.62
N ILE A 208 -8.40 10.38 5.29
CA ILE A 208 -7.88 9.42 4.31
C ILE A 208 -6.66 10.02 3.65
N TYR A 209 -5.63 9.20 3.46
CA TYR A 209 -4.37 9.61 2.84
C TYR A 209 -4.00 8.64 1.73
N VAL A 210 -3.63 9.15 0.57
CA VAL A 210 -3.17 8.37 -0.58
C VAL A 210 -1.81 8.90 -0.99
N ALA A 211 -0.80 8.05 -1.06
CA ALA A 211 0.51 8.39 -1.60
C ALA A 211 0.82 7.56 -2.84
N TRP A 212 1.47 8.14 -3.84
CA TRP A 212 1.76 7.45 -5.11
C TRP A 212 3.03 8.00 -5.75
N ASP A 213 3.60 7.23 -6.66
CA ASP A 213 4.70 7.68 -7.49
C ASP A 213 4.15 8.47 -8.68
N ALA A 214 4.44 9.76 -8.74
CA ALA A 214 4.34 10.55 -9.95
C ALA A 214 5.60 10.29 -10.78
N ALA A 215 5.72 9.08 -11.32
CA ALA A 215 6.88 8.59 -12.03
C ALA A 215 7.15 9.43 -13.27
N SER A 216 8.26 10.14 -13.28
CA SER A 216 8.81 10.72 -14.48
C SER A 216 10.11 9.98 -14.78
N GLY A 217 10.35 9.57 -16.02
CA GLY A 217 11.59 8.91 -16.44
C GLY A 217 12.82 9.85 -16.38
N GLY A 218 13.06 10.51 -15.24
CA GLY A 218 14.14 11.47 -15.01
C GLY A 218 13.77 12.96 -15.05
N SER A 219 12.50 13.37 -14.92
CA SER A 219 12.12 14.79 -14.84
C SER A 219 12.14 15.32 -13.40
N SER A 220 12.35 16.64 -13.25
CA SER A 220 12.22 17.37 -11.99
C SER A 220 10.76 17.47 -11.49
N SER A 221 9.78 17.22 -12.36
CA SER A 221 8.34 17.27 -12.06
C SER A 221 7.76 16.00 -11.43
N GLY A 222 8.40 14.84 -11.60
CA GLY A 222 7.99 13.61 -10.95
C GLY A 222 8.31 13.59 -9.45
N GLY A 223 8.06 12.48 -8.76
CA GLY A 223 8.35 12.31 -7.33
C GLY A 223 7.18 11.74 -6.55
N ILE A 224 7.28 11.72 -5.23
CA ILE A 224 6.18 11.20 -4.42
C ILE A 224 5.15 12.29 -4.14
N ARG A 225 3.89 11.98 -4.43
CA ARG A 225 2.75 12.82 -4.11
C ARG A 225 1.99 12.22 -2.94
N VAL A 226 1.32 13.09 -2.19
CA VAL A 226 0.37 12.69 -1.16
C VAL A 226 -0.90 13.51 -1.30
N ALA A 227 -2.03 12.84 -1.29
CA ALA A 227 -3.35 13.43 -1.22
C ALA A 227 -3.94 13.13 0.14
N HIS A 228 -4.71 14.07 0.68
CA HIS A 228 -5.51 13.84 1.88
C HIS A 228 -6.96 14.27 1.69
N SER A 229 -7.86 13.59 2.37
CA SER A 229 -9.28 13.92 2.45
C SER A 229 -9.72 13.99 3.91
N SER A 230 -10.29 15.13 4.28
CA SER A 230 -10.94 15.35 5.59
C SER A 230 -12.47 15.23 5.53
N ASP A 231 -13.02 14.92 4.35
CA ASP A 231 -14.46 14.83 4.07
C ASP A 231 -14.89 13.40 3.66
N ARG A 232 -14.14 12.40 4.13
CA ARG A 232 -14.41 10.96 3.95
C ARG A 232 -14.42 10.54 2.48
N GLY A 233 -13.39 10.95 1.76
CA GLY A 233 -13.11 10.60 0.36
C GLY A 233 -13.94 11.37 -0.66
N ALA A 234 -14.62 12.45 -0.27
CA ALA A 234 -15.43 13.24 -1.20
C ALA A 234 -14.58 14.21 -2.02
N THR A 235 -13.53 14.78 -1.43
CA THR A 235 -12.51 15.59 -2.10
C THR A 235 -11.11 15.26 -1.59
N PHE A 236 -10.10 15.51 -2.43
CA PHE A 236 -8.69 15.26 -2.12
C PHE A 236 -7.85 16.51 -2.40
N THR A 237 -7.04 16.91 -1.42
CA THR A 237 -6.03 17.96 -1.57
C THR A 237 -4.65 17.33 -1.74
N VAL A 238 -3.98 17.63 -2.85
CA VAL A 238 -2.71 17.01 -3.27
C VAL A 238 -1.51 17.90 -2.95
N ASN A 239 -0.46 17.31 -2.39
CA ASN A 239 0.82 17.92 -2.11
C ASN A 239 1.98 17.05 -2.64
N ARG A 240 3.15 17.65 -2.82
CA ARG A 240 4.41 16.92 -3.03
C ARG A 240 4.98 16.50 -1.67
N ALA A 241 5.45 15.27 -1.56
CA ALA A 241 5.97 14.69 -0.32
C ALA A 241 7.50 14.52 -0.31
N ASP A 242 8.16 14.61 -1.48
CA ASP A 242 9.61 14.53 -1.62
C ASP A 242 10.26 15.89 -1.91
N ASP A 243 11.56 16.00 -1.62
CA ASP A 243 12.38 17.15 -2.02
C ASP A 243 12.74 17.04 -3.52
N PRO A 244 12.29 17.97 -4.38
CA PRO A 244 12.64 17.96 -5.82
C PRO A 244 14.14 18.07 -6.09
N HIS A 245 14.93 18.54 -5.13
CA HIS A 245 16.39 18.64 -5.20
C HIS A 245 17.10 17.57 -4.35
N GLY A 246 16.33 16.69 -3.72
CA GLY A 246 16.86 15.56 -2.96
C GLY A 246 17.56 14.54 -3.86
N PRO A 247 18.30 13.59 -3.28
CA PRO A 247 18.88 12.49 -4.04
C PRO A 247 17.73 11.70 -4.68
N GLY A 248 17.52 11.88 -5.99
CA GLY A 248 16.46 11.20 -6.74
C GLY A 248 16.50 9.69 -6.49
N ARG A 249 15.32 9.05 -6.44
CA ARG A 249 15.00 7.65 -6.03
C ARG A 249 14.31 7.53 -4.67
N SER A 250 13.38 8.41 -4.34
CA SER A 250 12.57 8.27 -3.13
C SER A 250 11.58 7.09 -3.26
N ILE A 251 11.65 6.14 -2.33
CA ILE A 251 10.54 5.25 -1.97
C ILE A 251 10.08 5.76 -0.61
N GLY A 252 8.89 6.35 -0.54
CA GLY A 252 8.43 7.01 0.68
C GLY A 252 7.22 6.31 1.30
N ALA A 253 7.36 5.90 2.56
CA ALA A 253 6.23 5.85 3.48
C ALA A 253 6.31 7.13 4.32
N PHE A 254 5.35 8.03 4.15
CA PHE A 254 5.32 9.29 4.89
C PHE A 254 4.45 9.12 6.14
N LEU A 255 5.02 9.48 7.29
CA LEU A 255 4.23 9.79 8.47
C LEU A 255 3.75 11.23 8.31
N LEU A 256 2.43 11.41 8.23
CA LEU A 256 1.77 12.71 8.33
C LEU A 256 1.42 12.99 9.78
#